data_AF-A0A0M8P7Z8-F1
#
_entry.id   AF-A0A0M8P7Z8-F1
#
_cell.length_a   1.000
_cell.length_b   1.000
_cell.length_c   1.000
_cell.angle_alpha   90.00
_cell.angle_beta   90.00
_cell.angle_gamma   90.00
#
_symmetry.space_group_name_H-M   'P 1'
#
loop_
_entity.id
_entity.type
_entity.pdbx_description
1 polymer ?
#
loop_
_entity_poly.entity_id
_entity_poly.type
_entity_poly.pdbx_seq_one_letter_code
_entity_poly.pdbx_strand_id
1 'polypeptide(L)'
;MVRDAGHEIGLHGYSHENPCDLSTEQQRDILDKTYKMLTDFCGKPPRGIVAPWWEASAEMVELLLAYGIEYDHSMSHEDCQMYWLRTGDTWTKIDYKQKAETWMKPLIKGNTTGLVEIPGSWYIDDLPPMMFIKNSANSHGWVNPRDVEDIWKVSIYSVPGYGGVALKGSP
;
A
#
# COMPACT_ATOMS: atom_id res chain seq x y z
N MET A 1 10.16 -2.14 23.66
CA MET A 1 9.48 -3.09 22.74
C MET A 1 8.33 -2.35 22.07
N VAL A 2 8.05 -2.57 20.78
CA VAL A 2 7.10 -1.77 19.95
C VAL A 2 5.71 -1.65 20.59
N ARG A 3 5.07 -2.78 20.91
CA ARG A 3 3.73 -2.82 21.55
C ARG A 3 3.71 -2.10 22.89
N ASP A 4 4.65 -2.43 23.78
CA ASP A 4 4.66 -1.92 25.16
C ASP A 4 5.02 -0.42 25.23
N ALA A 5 5.55 0.14 24.14
CA ALA A 5 5.74 1.58 23.95
C ALA A 5 4.47 2.30 23.45
N GLY A 6 3.38 1.57 23.18
CA GLY A 6 2.10 2.13 22.75
C GLY A 6 1.99 2.43 21.26
N HIS A 7 2.93 1.97 20.42
CA HIS A 7 2.84 2.13 18.98
C HIS A 7 1.71 1.27 18.37
N GLU A 8 1.09 1.79 17.30
CA GLU A 8 0.15 1.00 16.50
C GLU A 8 0.87 -0.14 15.77
N ILE A 9 0.19 -1.29 15.65
CA ILE A 9 0.68 -2.46 14.93
C ILE A 9 -0.39 -2.83 13.90
N GLY A 10 -0.04 -2.66 12.61
CA GLY A 10 -0.89 -3.00 11.47
C GLY A 10 -0.57 -4.37 10.87
N LEU A 11 -1.39 -4.78 9.92
CA LEU A 11 -1.21 -6.00 9.12
C LEU A 11 -0.16 -5.78 8.02
N HIS A 12 0.60 -6.81 7.68
CA HIS A 12 1.56 -6.78 6.57
C HIS A 12 1.85 -8.18 5.98
N GLY A 13 0.80 -8.97 5.78
CA GLY A 13 0.93 -10.38 5.42
C GLY A 13 1.48 -11.25 6.56
N TYR A 14 1.82 -12.51 6.25
CA TYR A 14 2.43 -13.42 7.22
C TYR A 14 3.92 -13.65 6.92
N SER A 15 4.23 -13.99 5.68
CA SER A 15 5.60 -14.20 5.18
C SER A 15 6.01 -13.14 4.15
N HIS A 16 5.28 -12.02 4.10
CA HIS A 16 5.43 -10.97 3.10
C HIS A 16 5.14 -11.49 1.67
N GLU A 17 4.01 -12.18 1.53
CA GLU A 17 3.49 -12.71 0.26
C GLU A 17 2.83 -11.61 -0.59
N ASN A 18 3.12 -11.55 -1.90
CA ASN A 18 2.45 -10.62 -2.80
C ASN A 18 0.97 -11.02 -2.99
N PRO A 19 -0.01 -10.17 -2.63
CA PRO A 19 -1.44 -10.51 -2.75
C PRO A 19 -1.90 -10.85 -4.18
N CYS A 20 -1.26 -10.28 -5.20
CA CYS A 20 -1.57 -10.54 -6.61
C CYS A 20 -1.19 -11.97 -7.07
N ASP A 21 -0.32 -12.66 -6.34
CA ASP A 21 0.11 -14.04 -6.62
C ASP A 21 -0.70 -15.09 -5.83
N LEU A 22 -1.64 -14.65 -4.99
CA LEU A 22 -2.42 -15.51 -4.09
C LEU A 22 -3.84 -15.70 -4.59
N SER A 23 -4.39 -16.90 -4.39
CA SER A 23 -5.83 -17.13 -4.52
C SER A 23 -6.61 -16.40 -3.42
N THR A 24 -7.88 -16.12 -3.66
CA THR A 24 -8.79 -15.51 -2.66
C THR A 24 -8.83 -16.31 -1.35
N GLU A 25 -8.75 -17.63 -1.43
CA GLU A 25 -8.70 -18.52 -0.26
C GLU A 25 -7.40 -18.31 0.53
N GLN A 26 -6.26 -18.28 -0.15
CA GLN A 26 -4.96 -18.03 0.48
C GLN A 26 -4.91 -16.64 1.14
N GLN A 27 -5.42 -15.60 0.47
CA GLN A 27 -5.51 -14.26 1.03
C GLN A 27 -6.36 -14.24 2.30
N ARG A 28 -7.51 -14.94 2.29
CA ARG A 28 -8.40 -15.08 3.46
C ARG A 28 -7.72 -15.80 4.62
N ASP A 29 -7.05 -16.92 4.36
CA ASP A 29 -6.38 -17.72 5.39
C ASP A 29 -5.24 -16.92 6.06
N ILE A 30 -4.48 -16.17 5.27
CA ILE A 30 -3.42 -15.30 5.77
C ILE A 30 -4.02 -14.17 6.60
N LEU A 31 -5.08 -13.51 6.11
CA LEU A 31 -5.75 -12.43 6.84
C LEU A 31 -6.34 -12.92 8.16
N ASP A 32 -7.08 -14.03 8.17
CA ASP A 32 -7.69 -14.59 9.39
C ASP A 32 -6.61 -14.88 10.45
N LYS A 33 -5.55 -15.58 10.04
CA LYS A 33 -4.44 -15.93 10.92
C LYS A 33 -3.75 -14.71 11.50
N THR A 34 -3.39 -13.74 10.65
CA THR A 34 -2.63 -12.55 11.07
C THR A 34 -3.49 -11.60 11.90
N TYR A 35 -4.77 -11.43 11.55
CA TYR A 35 -5.75 -10.66 12.32
C TYR A 35 -5.90 -11.22 13.73
N LYS A 36 -6.13 -12.53 13.87
CA LYS A 36 -6.26 -13.19 15.18
C LYS A 36 -4.97 -13.07 15.99
N MET A 37 -3.82 -13.36 15.36
CA MET A 37 -2.52 -13.29 16.02
C MET A 37 -2.23 -11.88 16.58
N LEU A 38 -2.47 -10.84 15.80
CA LEU A 38 -2.29 -9.46 16.26
C LEU A 38 -3.32 -9.07 17.31
N THR A 39 -4.57 -9.52 17.18
CA THR A 39 -5.61 -9.29 18.19
C THR A 39 -5.21 -9.86 19.55
N ASP A 40 -4.77 -11.13 19.56
CA ASP A 40 -4.33 -11.82 20.78
C ASP A 40 -3.07 -11.16 21.37
N PHE A 41 -2.12 -10.72 20.52
CA PHE A 41 -0.87 -10.11 20.96
C PHE A 41 -1.05 -8.68 21.50
N CYS A 42 -1.93 -7.88 20.88
CA CYS A 42 -2.16 -6.47 21.18
C CYS A 42 -3.34 -6.22 22.13
N GLY A 43 -4.20 -7.22 22.36
CA GLY A 43 -5.46 -7.09 23.12
C GLY A 43 -6.56 -6.32 22.40
N LYS A 44 -6.35 -5.97 21.12
CA LYS A 44 -7.28 -5.25 20.25
C LYS A 44 -7.00 -5.59 18.78
N PRO A 45 -8.00 -5.59 17.90
CA PRO A 45 -7.80 -5.91 16.50
C PRO A 45 -6.99 -4.83 15.77
N PRO A 46 -6.23 -5.19 14.72
CA PRO A 46 -5.54 -4.23 13.86
C PRO A 46 -6.57 -3.39 13.07
N ARG A 47 -6.24 -2.12 12.85
CA ARG A 47 -7.10 -1.17 12.10
C ARG A 47 -6.60 -0.87 10.70
N GLY A 48 -5.32 -1.10 10.45
CA GLY A 48 -4.67 -0.77 9.19
C GLY A 48 -3.87 -1.92 8.61
N ILE A 49 -3.60 -1.81 7.31
CA ILE A 49 -2.75 -2.74 6.57
C ILE A 49 -1.80 -1.98 5.64
N VAL A 50 -0.65 -2.60 5.39
CA VAL A 50 0.17 -2.35 4.21
C VAL A 50 0.23 -3.66 3.43
N ALA A 51 -0.17 -3.66 2.17
CA ALA A 51 -0.04 -4.83 1.30
C ALA A 51 1.46 -5.11 1.08
N PRO A 52 1.93 -6.36 1.24
CA PRO A 52 3.31 -6.70 0.95
C PRO A 52 3.69 -6.27 -0.46
N TRP A 53 4.81 -5.54 -0.57
CA TRP A 53 5.32 -5.01 -1.83
C TRP A 53 4.40 -4.00 -2.54
N TRP A 54 3.44 -3.40 -1.84
CA TRP A 54 2.47 -2.42 -2.39
C TRP A 54 1.69 -2.92 -3.60
N GLU A 55 1.34 -4.19 -3.60
CA GLU A 55 0.51 -4.83 -4.61
C GLU A 55 -0.83 -5.23 -4.00
N ALA A 56 -1.93 -4.74 -4.59
CA ALA A 56 -3.28 -4.98 -4.08
C ALA A 56 -4.16 -5.67 -5.13
N SER A 57 -5.08 -6.51 -4.65
CA SER A 57 -6.11 -7.15 -5.47
C SER A 57 -7.51 -6.70 -5.05
N ALA A 58 -8.50 -6.86 -5.94
CA ALA A 58 -9.89 -6.50 -5.62
C ALA A 58 -10.43 -7.38 -4.49
N GLU A 59 -10.07 -8.66 -4.52
CA GLU A 59 -10.42 -9.67 -3.52
C GLU A 59 -9.88 -9.31 -2.14
N MET A 60 -8.65 -8.78 -2.07
CA MET A 60 -8.05 -8.29 -0.83
C MET A 60 -8.91 -7.17 -0.24
N VAL A 61 -9.28 -6.16 -1.03
CA VAL A 61 -10.07 -5.02 -0.53
C VAL A 61 -11.44 -5.47 0.00
N GLU A 62 -12.09 -6.42 -0.67
CA GLU A 62 -13.34 -7.01 -0.18
C GLU A 62 -13.17 -7.71 1.17
N LEU A 63 -12.07 -8.46 1.35
CA LEU A 63 -11.72 -9.10 2.62
C LEU A 63 -11.45 -8.06 3.72
N LEU A 64 -10.68 -7.01 3.42
CA LEU A 64 -10.38 -5.95 4.40
C LEU A 64 -11.66 -5.27 4.92
N LEU A 65 -12.58 -4.94 4.02
CA LEU A 65 -13.88 -4.38 4.37
C LEU A 65 -14.70 -5.34 5.24
N ALA A 66 -14.68 -6.65 4.93
CA ALA A 66 -15.41 -7.66 5.70
C ALA A 66 -14.87 -7.84 7.14
N TYR A 67 -13.58 -7.61 7.36
CA TYR A 67 -12.95 -7.66 8.68
C TYR A 67 -13.02 -6.33 9.45
N GLY A 68 -13.58 -5.28 8.83
CA GLY A 68 -13.68 -3.95 9.43
C GLY A 68 -12.34 -3.22 9.52
N ILE A 69 -11.40 -3.51 8.61
CA ILE A 69 -10.16 -2.73 8.49
C ILE A 69 -10.53 -1.31 8.05
N GLU A 70 -9.95 -0.32 8.72
CA GLU A 70 -10.30 1.09 8.59
C GLU A 70 -9.50 1.78 7.49
N TYR A 71 -8.22 1.40 7.32
CA TYR A 71 -7.35 2.01 6.33
C TYR A 71 -6.34 1.07 5.66
N ASP A 72 -5.93 1.43 4.45
CA ASP A 72 -4.82 0.84 3.70
C ASP A 72 -3.73 1.90 3.44
N HIS A 73 -2.48 1.44 3.32
CA HIS A 73 -1.33 2.26 2.95
C HIS A 73 -0.50 1.53 1.88
N SER A 74 -1.12 1.34 0.71
CA SER A 74 -0.53 0.56 -0.39
C SER A 74 -0.76 1.19 -1.76
N MET A 75 -1.73 2.08 -1.90
CA MET A 75 -2.17 2.65 -3.16
C MET A 75 -1.67 4.09 -3.33
N SER A 76 -1.39 4.49 -4.57
CA SER A 76 -0.80 5.80 -4.88
C SER A 76 -1.67 6.65 -5.81
N HIS A 77 -3.00 6.67 -5.61
CA HIS A 77 -3.89 7.51 -6.43
C HIS A 77 -3.79 9.01 -6.10
N GLU A 78 -3.33 9.34 -4.90
CA GLU A 78 -3.08 10.70 -4.39
C GLU A 78 -1.71 10.71 -3.70
N ASP A 79 -1.09 11.88 -3.52
CA ASP A 79 0.27 11.96 -2.95
C ASP A 79 0.27 12.16 -1.43
N CYS A 80 -0.51 13.13 -0.96
CA CYS A 80 -0.55 13.55 0.44
C CYS A 80 -1.97 13.80 0.93
N GLN A 81 -3.00 13.38 0.19
CA GLN A 81 -4.39 13.50 0.60
C GLN A 81 -4.93 12.10 0.85
N MET A 82 -5.53 11.88 2.02
CA MET A 82 -6.29 10.65 2.25
C MET A 82 -7.56 10.67 1.42
N TYR A 83 -7.99 9.51 0.94
CA TYR A 83 -9.19 9.38 0.12
C TYR A 83 -9.92 8.06 0.38
N TRP A 84 -11.18 7.99 0.00
CA TRP A 84 -11.92 6.72 0.03
C TRP A 84 -11.51 5.86 -1.16
N LEU A 85 -10.95 4.67 -0.89
CA LEU A 85 -10.45 3.78 -1.93
C LEU A 85 -11.59 3.36 -2.85
N ARG A 86 -11.34 3.40 -4.17
CA ARG A 86 -12.28 2.96 -5.20
C ARG A 86 -11.94 1.54 -5.64
N THR A 87 -12.95 0.69 -5.80
CA THR A 87 -12.82 -0.66 -6.41
C THR A 87 -13.66 -0.77 -7.66
N GLY A 88 -13.35 -1.76 -8.52
CA GLY A 88 -14.07 -1.98 -9.78
C GLY A 88 -13.62 -1.09 -10.93
N ASP A 89 -12.44 -0.47 -10.83
CA ASP A 89 -11.82 0.22 -11.96
C ASP A 89 -11.47 -0.78 -13.06
N THR A 90 -11.82 -0.43 -14.30
CA THR A 90 -11.51 -1.27 -15.46
C THR A 90 -10.87 -0.46 -16.57
N TRP A 91 -9.94 -1.08 -17.29
CA TRP A 91 -9.28 -0.49 -18.46
C TRP A 91 -9.09 -1.53 -19.54
N THR A 92 -9.00 -1.08 -20.80
CA THR A 92 -8.75 -1.96 -21.92
C THR A 92 -7.25 -2.05 -22.17
N LYS A 93 -6.68 -3.25 -22.02
CA LYS A 93 -5.26 -3.50 -22.33
C LYS A 93 -5.02 -3.39 -23.84
N ILE A 94 -3.83 -2.93 -24.22
CA ILE A 94 -3.39 -2.88 -25.61
C ILE A 94 -3.26 -4.32 -26.14
N ASP A 95 -3.82 -4.58 -27.33
CA ASP A 95 -3.63 -5.84 -28.06
C ASP A 95 -3.16 -5.57 -29.48
N TYR A 96 -1.85 -5.55 -29.70
CA TYR A 96 -1.24 -5.23 -31.00
C TYR A 96 -1.68 -6.14 -32.18
N LYS A 97 -2.44 -7.22 -31.93
CA LYS A 97 -3.00 -8.07 -32.98
C LYS A 97 -4.33 -7.53 -33.53
N GLN A 98 -4.96 -6.57 -32.86
CA GLN A 98 -6.24 -5.98 -33.25
C GLN A 98 -6.07 -4.55 -33.80
N LYS A 99 -7.17 -3.94 -34.25
CA LYS A 99 -7.16 -2.51 -34.62
C LYS A 99 -7.11 -1.63 -33.38
N ALA A 100 -6.41 -0.49 -33.48
CA ALA A 100 -6.23 0.43 -32.35
C ALA A 100 -7.54 0.87 -31.67
N GLU A 101 -8.62 1.01 -32.44
CA GLU A 101 -9.96 1.35 -31.93
C GLU A 101 -10.48 0.40 -30.83
N THR A 102 -9.96 -0.83 -30.77
CA THR A 102 -10.39 -1.81 -29.78
C THR A 102 -9.91 -1.49 -28.37
N TRP A 103 -8.78 -0.80 -28.20
CA TRP A 103 -8.21 -0.44 -26.88
C TRP A 103 -8.06 1.07 -26.62
N MET A 104 -8.26 1.95 -27.61
CA MET A 104 -8.29 3.42 -27.40
C MET A 104 -9.56 3.86 -26.65
N LYS A 105 -9.71 3.41 -25.41
CA LYS A 105 -10.84 3.70 -24.53
C LYS A 105 -10.32 4.23 -23.19
N PRO A 106 -11.03 5.20 -22.56
CA PRO A 106 -10.64 5.68 -21.24
C PRO A 106 -10.80 4.58 -20.18
N LEU A 107 -10.10 4.74 -19.06
CA LEU A 107 -10.39 3.98 -17.84
C LEU A 107 -11.82 4.28 -17.38
N ILE A 108 -12.53 3.24 -16.95
CA ILE A 108 -13.87 3.35 -16.36
C ILE A 108 -13.69 3.24 -14.85
N LYS A 109 -14.02 4.31 -14.14
CA LYS A 109 -13.97 4.37 -12.67
C LYS A 109 -15.08 3.50 -12.08
N GLY A 110 -14.75 2.71 -11.07
CA GLY A 110 -15.70 1.97 -10.26
C GLY A 110 -16.27 2.81 -9.11
N ASN A 111 -16.50 2.19 -7.95
CA ASN A 111 -17.21 2.79 -6.82
C ASN A 111 -16.30 3.00 -5.61
N THR A 112 -16.48 4.13 -4.92
CA THR A 112 -15.82 4.38 -3.63
C THR A 112 -16.29 3.38 -2.58
N THR A 113 -15.38 2.91 -1.76
CA THR A 113 -15.63 1.98 -0.65
C THR A 113 -15.60 2.72 0.70
N GLY A 114 -15.80 1.97 1.78
CA GLY A 114 -15.62 2.47 3.16
C GLY A 114 -14.18 2.38 3.68
N LEU A 115 -13.21 1.96 2.85
CA LEU A 115 -11.80 1.87 3.23
C LEU A 115 -11.10 3.20 2.94
N VAL A 116 -10.43 3.78 3.93
CA VAL A 116 -9.59 4.97 3.73
C VAL A 116 -8.24 4.55 3.18
N GLU A 117 -7.79 5.16 2.10
CA GLU A 117 -6.39 5.10 1.72
C GLU A 117 -5.61 6.23 2.39
N ILE A 118 -4.51 5.85 3.04
CA ILE A 118 -3.39 6.75 3.36
C ILE A 118 -2.30 6.47 2.31
N PRO A 119 -2.07 7.33 1.31
CA PRO A 119 -1.34 6.90 0.13
C PRO A 119 0.11 6.45 0.39
N GLY A 120 0.50 5.34 -0.24
CA GLY A 120 1.90 4.92 -0.35
C GLY A 120 2.65 5.78 -1.37
N SER A 121 3.96 5.99 -1.15
CA SER A 121 4.79 6.77 -2.08
C SER A 121 6.20 6.21 -2.18
N TRP A 122 6.60 5.77 -3.38
CA TRP A 122 7.97 5.31 -3.67
C TRP A 122 9.03 6.40 -3.45
N TYR A 123 8.63 7.68 -3.40
CA TYR A 123 9.53 8.78 -3.07
C TYR A 123 9.84 8.89 -1.57
N ILE A 124 9.04 8.23 -0.71
CA ILE A 124 9.20 8.19 0.74
C ILE A 124 9.24 6.73 1.21
N ASP A 125 10.03 5.92 0.51
CA ASP A 125 10.35 4.53 0.84
C ASP A 125 11.87 4.35 0.83
N ASP A 126 12.44 3.78 1.89
CA ASP A 126 13.88 3.56 2.01
C ASP A 126 14.35 2.28 1.33
N LEU A 127 13.48 1.27 1.19
CA LEU A 127 13.87 -0.06 0.74
C LEU A 127 14.39 -0.05 -0.70
N PRO A 128 13.66 0.46 -1.72
CA PRO A 128 14.14 0.43 -3.10
C PRO A 128 15.49 1.12 -3.31
N PRO A 129 15.77 2.34 -2.78
CA PRO A 129 17.06 3.00 -3.00
C PRO A 129 18.21 2.43 -2.16
N MET A 130 17.94 1.97 -0.93
CA MET A 130 18.99 1.65 0.04
C MET A 130 19.22 0.16 0.30
N MET A 131 18.33 -0.73 -0.14
CA MET A 131 18.51 -2.17 0.05
C MET A 131 19.02 -2.87 -1.23
N PHE A 132 20.18 -3.53 -1.13
CA PHE A 132 20.69 -4.37 -2.23
C PHE A 132 20.10 -5.78 -2.18
N ILE A 133 19.37 -6.16 -3.23
CA ILE A 133 18.70 -7.44 -3.43
C ILE A 133 19.30 -8.15 -4.65
N LYS A 134 20.19 -9.12 -4.40
CA LYS A 134 20.95 -9.84 -5.45
C LYS A 134 20.09 -10.45 -6.57
N ASN A 135 18.88 -10.91 -6.23
CA ASN A 135 17.98 -11.59 -7.17
C ASN A 135 16.99 -10.64 -7.86
N SER A 136 17.11 -9.32 -7.67
CA SER A 136 16.27 -8.33 -8.36
C SER A 136 17.11 -7.57 -9.38
N ALA A 137 16.71 -7.65 -10.66
CA ALA A 137 17.41 -6.95 -11.75
C ALA A 137 17.34 -5.41 -11.61
N ASN A 138 16.30 -4.90 -10.96
CA ASN A 138 16.11 -3.47 -10.69
C ASN A 138 16.60 -3.07 -9.28
N SER A 139 17.38 -3.90 -8.61
CA SER A 139 17.92 -3.57 -7.30
C SER A 139 18.83 -2.34 -7.37
N HIS A 140 18.62 -1.42 -6.43
CA HIS A 140 19.64 -0.46 -6.04
C HIS A 140 20.36 -0.98 -4.79
N GLY A 141 20.53 -0.15 -3.75
CA GLY A 141 21.26 -0.51 -2.53
C GLY A 141 22.50 0.33 -2.26
N TRP A 142 22.79 1.30 -3.11
CA TRP A 142 23.97 2.17 -3.01
C TRP A 142 23.64 3.65 -3.22
N VAL A 143 22.36 4.03 -3.17
CA VAL A 143 21.97 5.44 -3.22
C VAL A 143 22.47 6.12 -1.96
N ASN A 144 23.07 7.30 -2.09
CA ASN A 144 23.60 8.06 -0.97
C ASN A 144 22.46 8.47 -0.03
N PRO A 145 22.52 8.13 1.27
CA PRO A 145 21.46 8.47 2.21
C PRO A 145 21.15 9.96 2.29
N ARG A 146 22.12 10.85 2.04
CA ARG A 146 21.90 12.31 2.03
C ARG A 146 20.98 12.74 0.89
N ASP A 147 21.12 12.12 -0.28
CA ASP A 147 20.29 12.45 -1.43
C ASP A 147 18.85 11.98 -1.20
N VAL A 148 18.66 10.83 -0.56
CA VAL A 148 17.32 10.33 -0.17
C VAL A 148 16.70 11.21 0.91
N GLU A 149 17.46 11.58 1.94
CA GLU A 149 17.01 12.50 2.99
C GLU A 149 16.56 13.85 2.40
N ASP A 150 17.32 14.39 1.44
CA ASP A 150 16.98 15.64 0.78
C ASP A 150 15.69 15.52 -0.05
N ILE A 151 15.48 14.41 -0.77
CA ILE A 151 14.21 14.12 -1.45
C ILE A 151 13.06 14.14 -0.43
N TRP A 152 13.20 13.46 0.71
CA TRP A 152 12.15 13.39 1.72
C TRP A 152 11.87 14.76 2.35
N LYS A 153 12.90 15.54 2.65
CA LYS A 153 12.74 16.92 3.15
C LYS A 153 11.94 17.75 2.16
N VAL A 154 12.31 17.74 0.88
CA VAL A 154 11.59 18.50 -0.14
C VAL A 154 10.12 18.05 -0.23
N SER A 155 9.87 16.74 -0.26
CA SER A 155 8.51 16.20 -0.29
C SER A 155 7.70 16.64 0.93
N ILE A 156 8.23 16.49 2.15
CA ILE A 156 7.52 16.81 3.39
C ILE A 156 7.28 18.32 3.56
N TYR A 157 8.28 19.16 3.28
CA TYR A 157 8.15 20.61 3.48
C TYR A 157 7.29 21.30 2.44
N SER A 158 7.03 20.66 1.30
CA SER A 158 6.13 21.17 0.27
C SER A 158 4.65 20.94 0.62
N VAL A 159 4.32 19.91 1.43
CA VAL A 159 2.94 19.48 1.74
C VAL A 159 2.05 20.53 2.41
N PRO A 160 2.51 21.33 3.41
CA PRO A 160 1.66 22.31 4.08
C PRO A 160 1.04 23.37 3.14
N GLY A 161 1.69 23.65 2.00
CA GLY A 161 1.14 24.55 0.97
C GLY A 161 -0.08 23.99 0.22
N TYR A 162 -0.32 22.68 0.32
CA TYR A 162 -1.35 21.95 -0.44
C TYR A 162 -2.39 21.26 0.47
N GLY A 163 -2.33 21.50 1.79
CA GLY A 163 -3.31 20.99 2.75
C GLY A 163 -3.24 19.47 2.97
N GLY A 164 -2.12 18.82 2.65
CA GLY A 164 -1.95 17.36 2.77
C GLY A 164 -1.43 16.88 4.13
N VAL A 165 -1.47 15.57 4.32
CA VAL A 165 -0.91 14.83 5.44
C VAL A 165 0.46 14.28 5.04
N ALA A 166 1.46 14.51 5.89
CA ALA A 166 2.75 13.81 5.81
C ALA A 166 2.92 12.98 7.09
N LEU A 167 3.35 11.72 6.95
CA LEU A 167 3.69 10.86 8.09
C LEU A 167 4.97 11.41 8.75
N LYS A 168 4.80 12.28 9.75
CA LYS A 168 5.92 12.82 10.52
C LYS A 168 6.30 11.82 11.61
N GLY A 169 7.52 11.29 11.56
CA GLY A 169 8.18 10.75 12.75
C GLY A 169 8.38 11.88 13.77
N SER A 170 8.13 11.60 15.05
CA SER A 170 8.53 12.52 16.11
C SER A 170 10.07 12.58 16.17
N PRO A 171 10.68 13.76 16.44
CA PRO A 171 12.13 13.90 16.54
C PRO A 171 12.74 13.06 17.67
#